data_AF-A0A8S2B304-F1
#
_entry.id   AF-A0A8S2B304-F1
#
_cell.length_a   1.000
_cell.length_b   1.000
_cell.length_c   1.000
_cell.angle_alpha   90.00
_cell.angle_beta   90.00
_cell.angle_gamma   90.00
#
_symmetry.space_group_name_H-M   'P 1'
#
loop_
_entity.id
_entity.type
_entity.pdbx_description
1 polymer ?
#
loop_
_entity_poly.entity_id
_entity_poly.type
_entity_poly.pdbx_seq_one_letter_code
_entity_poly.pdbx_strand_id
1 'polypeptide(L)'
;MSKQKLYDQCINAPCPVRYLRPKEREREAKREKLGLISKARQKEIDFQKKGGSFAMGVTTEPMRIGTQGLDYISLGIFTEDELPKYKVTVEDGIRLAKEYSRVLMREHRARRVAEINLVKLRKAAIEALPENLRKGALERDLTPFPVNRDWLLLHLLLKGIWRRL
;
A
#
# COMPACT_ATOMS: atom_id res chain seq x y z
N MET A 1 -9.84 8.51 -22.26
CA MET A 1 -10.34 9.33 -21.13
C MET A 1 -9.89 10.77 -21.36
N SER A 2 -10.80 11.72 -21.54
CA SER A 2 -10.43 13.14 -21.69
C SER A 2 -9.82 13.65 -20.39
N LYS A 3 -8.78 14.49 -20.47
CA LYS A 3 -8.06 15.02 -19.28
C LYS A 3 -9.01 15.62 -18.23
N GLN A 4 -10.09 16.27 -18.67
CA GLN A 4 -11.15 16.83 -17.82
C GLN A 4 -11.81 15.78 -16.91
N LYS A 5 -12.15 14.60 -17.45
CA LYS A 5 -12.75 13.51 -16.66
C LYS A 5 -11.82 12.99 -15.56
N LEU A 6 -10.51 12.98 -15.82
CA LEU A 6 -9.51 12.56 -14.84
C LEU A 6 -9.35 13.59 -13.72
N TYR A 7 -9.33 14.89 -14.05
CA TYR A 7 -9.33 15.96 -13.05
C TYR A 7 -10.58 15.93 -12.17
N ASP A 8 -11.76 15.76 -12.76
CA ASP A 8 -13.01 15.65 -12.01
C ASP A 8 -13.03 14.44 -11.06
N GLN A 9 -12.46 13.31 -11.49
CA GLN A 9 -12.32 12.12 -10.64
C GLN A 9 -11.35 12.33 -9.49
N CYS A 10 -10.22 13.01 -9.70
CA CYS A 10 -9.26 13.31 -8.64
C CYS A 10 -9.80 14.34 -7.64
N ILE A 11 -10.51 15.36 -8.11
CA ILE A 11 -11.11 16.41 -7.24
C ILE A 11 -12.28 15.85 -6.45
N ASN A 12 -13.09 14.97 -7.07
CA ASN A 12 -14.26 14.35 -6.43
C ASN A 12 -13.96 12.98 -5.79
N ALA A 13 -12.69 12.58 -5.72
CA ALA A 13 -12.27 11.35 -5.08
C ALA A 13 -12.89 11.25 -3.67
N PRO A 14 -13.34 10.06 -3.24
CA PRO A 14 -13.89 9.89 -1.91
C PRO A 14 -12.80 10.25 -0.89
N CYS A 15 -13.00 11.33 -0.14
CA CYS A 15 -12.21 11.59 1.03
C CYS A 15 -12.54 10.50 2.07
N PRO A 16 -11.53 9.97 2.78
CA PRO A 16 -11.76 8.93 3.78
C PRO A 16 -12.79 9.44 4.80
N VAL A 17 -13.79 8.61 5.11
CA VAL A 17 -14.87 8.95 6.05
C VAL A 17 -14.23 9.30 7.39
N ARG A 18 -14.20 10.60 7.70
CA ARG A 18 -13.67 11.09 8.96
C ARG A 18 -14.67 10.74 10.06
N TYR A 19 -14.18 10.13 11.14
CA TYR A 19 -15.00 9.90 12.32
C TYR A 19 -15.48 11.24 12.91
N LEU A 20 -16.79 11.48 12.87
CA LEU A 20 -17.44 12.62 13.51
C LEU A 20 -17.85 12.27 14.93
N ARG A 21 -17.54 13.17 15.86
CA ARG A 21 -17.97 13.07 17.26
C ARG A 21 -19.49 13.24 17.35
N PRO A 22 -20.16 12.72 18.41
CA PRO A 22 -21.63 12.79 18.53
C PRO A 22 -22.20 14.20 18.38
N LYS A 23 -21.56 15.21 19.02
CA LYS A 23 -21.96 16.63 18.92
C LYS A 23 -21.83 17.21 17.50
N GLU A 24 -20.90 16.70 16.69
CA GLU A 24 -20.69 17.15 15.31
C GLU A 24 -21.77 16.56 14.39
N ARG A 25 -22.16 15.29 14.62
CA ARG A 25 -23.28 14.64 13.91
C ARG A 25 -24.60 15.37 14.15
N GLU A 26 -24.86 15.79 15.38
CA GLU A 26 -26.07 16.58 15.70
C GLU A 26 -26.08 17.94 14.99
N ARG A 27 -24.92 18.59 14.86
CA ARG A 27 -24.78 19.85 14.12
C ARG A 27 -24.99 19.64 12.63
N GLU A 28 -24.46 18.57 12.06
CA GLU A 28 -24.74 18.21 10.66
C GLU A 28 -26.21 17.89 10.45
N ALA A 29 -26.86 17.14 11.35
CA ALA A 29 -28.30 16.87 11.27
C ALA A 29 -29.15 18.16 11.35
N LYS A 30 -28.75 19.15 12.16
CA LYS A 30 -29.39 20.48 12.19
C LYS A 30 -29.16 21.27 10.90
N ARG A 31 -27.97 21.17 10.29
CA ARG A 31 -27.66 21.79 8.99
C ARG A 31 -28.45 21.15 7.85
N GLU A 32 -28.60 19.83 7.87
CA GLU A 32 -29.45 19.08 6.93
C GLU A 32 -30.91 19.52 7.02
N LYS A 33 -31.45 19.74 8.23
CA LYS A 33 -32.79 20.31 8.43
C LYS A 33 -32.94 21.72 7.86
N LEU A 34 -31.84 22.49 7.80
CA LEU A 34 -31.78 23.83 7.20
C LEU A 34 -31.46 23.80 5.69
N GLY A 35 -31.36 22.62 5.07
CA GLY A 35 -31.07 22.47 3.64
C GLY A 35 -29.59 22.59 3.26
N LEU A 36 -28.68 22.73 4.23
CA LEU A 36 -27.23 22.82 4.02
C LEU A 36 -26.62 21.41 4.04
N ILE A 37 -26.57 20.76 2.88
CA ILE A 37 -26.08 19.39 2.72
C ILE A 37 -24.56 19.38 2.48
N SER A 38 -23.82 18.55 3.23
CA SER A 38 -22.38 18.38 3.01
C SER A 38 -22.09 17.54 1.76
N LYS A 39 -20.90 17.72 1.16
CA LYS A 39 -20.46 16.88 0.02
C LYS A 39 -20.42 15.38 0.35
N ALA A 40 -20.16 15.03 1.61
CA ALA A 40 -20.18 13.64 2.08
C ALA A 40 -21.61 13.06 2.07
N ARG A 41 -22.58 13.83 2.58
CA ARG A 41 -23.99 13.44 2.61
C ARG A 41 -24.62 13.34 1.22
N GLN A 42 -24.27 14.25 0.31
CA GLN A 42 -24.68 14.16 -1.10
C GLN A 42 -24.22 12.83 -1.73
N LYS A 43 -22.97 12.43 -1.49
CA LYS A 43 -22.43 11.15 -1.97
C LYS A 43 -23.15 9.95 -1.35
N GLU A 44 -23.43 9.96 -0.04
CA GLU A 44 -24.21 8.88 0.59
C GLU A 44 -25.59 8.71 -0.04
N ILE A 45 -26.28 9.83 -0.29
CA ILE A 45 -27.59 9.83 -0.97
C ILE A 45 -27.44 9.29 -2.40
N ASP A 46 -26.39 9.68 -3.12
CA ASP A 46 -26.12 9.17 -4.47
C ASP A 46 -25.76 7.68 -4.48
N PHE A 47 -25.03 7.18 -3.47
CA PHE A 47 -24.73 5.76 -3.28
C PHE A 47 -26.00 4.95 -2.97
N GLN A 48 -26.89 5.49 -2.13
CA GLN A 48 -28.18 4.87 -1.84
C GLN A 48 -29.08 4.85 -3.09
N LYS A 49 -29.13 5.95 -3.85
CA LYS A 49 -29.87 6.04 -5.13
C LYS A 49 -29.34 5.07 -6.19
N LYS A 50 -28.04 4.76 -6.18
CA LYS A 50 -27.40 3.79 -7.07
C LYS A 50 -27.55 2.33 -6.63
N GLY A 51 -28.36 2.03 -5.60
CA GLY A 51 -28.70 0.66 -5.19
C GLY A 51 -27.84 0.06 -4.08
N GLY A 52 -27.06 0.87 -3.35
CA GLY A 52 -26.30 0.42 -2.17
C GLY A 52 -25.17 -0.57 -2.49
N SER A 53 -24.66 -1.27 -1.46
CA SER A 53 -23.53 -2.22 -1.61
C SER A 53 -23.87 -3.44 -2.47
N PHE A 54 -25.16 -3.79 -2.55
CA PHE A 54 -25.67 -4.92 -3.31
C PHE A 54 -25.53 -4.68 -4.83
N ALA A 55 -25.88 -3.49 -5.32
CA ALA A 55 -25.71 -3.13 -6.73
C ALA A 55 -24.24 -2.90 -7.14
N MET A 56 -23.34 -2.71 -6.16
CA MET A 56 -21.90 -2.49 -6.37
C MET A 56 -21.07 -3.79 -6.33
N GLY A 57 -21.71 -4.97 -6.33
CA GLY A 57 -21.02 -6.26 -6.50
C GLY A 57 -20.23 -6.74 -5.28
N VAL A 58 -20.59 -6.28 -4.07
CA VAL A 58 -19.99 -6.81 -2.84
C VAL A 58 -20.65 -8.16 -2.53
N THR A 59 -20.07 -9.24 -3.06
CA THR A 59 -20.51 -10.62 -2.82
C THR A 59 -20.19 -11.05 -1.39
N THR A 60 -21.11 -11.78 -0.75
CA THR A 60 -20.95 -12.37 0.59
C THR A 60 -20.03 -13.59 0.64
N GLU A 61 -19.57 -14.07 -0.51
CA GLU A 61 -18.61 -15.17 -0.59
C GLU A 61 -17.23 -14.72 -0.09
N PRO A 62 -16.52 -15.58 0.67
CA PRO A 62 -15.20 -15.26 1.15
C PRO A 62 -14.28 -14.94 -0.03
N MET A 63 -13.72 -13.75 -0.04
CA MET A 63 -12.84 -13.28 -1.09
C MET A 63 -11.63 -14.21 -1.17
N ARG A 64 -11.55 -15.00 -2.24
CA ARG A 64 -10.44 -15.95 -2.48
C ARG A 64 -9.15 -15.14 -2.62
N ILE A 65 -8.15 -15.47 -1.81
CA ILE A 65 -6.87 -14.76 -1.78
C ILE A 65 -6.05 -15.25 -2.98
N GLY A 66 -5.97 -14.45 -4.03
CA GLY A 66 -5.22 -14.82 -5.23
C GLY A 66 -5.61 -14.02 -6.48
N THR A 67 -4.95 -14.31 -7.60
CA THR A 67 -5.35 -13.82 -8.92
C THR A 67 -6.56 -14.62 -9.39
N GLN A 68 -7.64 -13.95 -9.79
CA GLN A 68 -8.88 -14.60 -10.22
C GLN A 68 -8.58 -15.63 -11.33
N GLY A 69 -8.96 -16.89 -11.11
CA GLY A 69 -8.76 -17.98 -12.08
C GLY A 69 -7.48 -18.81 -11.93
N LEU A 70 -6.56 -18.42 -11.03
CA LEU A 70 -5.33 -19.18 -10.73
C LEU A 70 -5.42 -19.93 -9.39
N ASP A 71 -6.63 -20.12 -8.86
CA ASP A 71 -6.84 -20.87 -7.65
C ASP A 71 -6.74 -22.37 -7.94
N TYR A 72 -6.20 -23.15 -6.99
CA TYR A 72 -6.08 -24.60 -7.10
C TYR A 72 -7.41 -25.32 -7.41
N ILE A 73 -8.52 -24.74 -6.96
CA ILE A 73 -9.89 -25.19 -7.21
C ILE A 73 -10.32 -24.87 -8.66
N SER A 74 -10.05 -23.64 -9.12
CA SER A 74 -10.37 -23.21 -10.49
C SER A 74 -9.55 -23.94 -11.55
N LEU A 75 -8.33 -24.35 -11.19
CA LEU A 75 -7.45 -25.17 -12.03
C LEU A 75 -7.80 -26.66 -12.00
N GLY A 76 -8.78 -27.08 -11.19
CA GLY A 76 -9.22 -28.47 -11.09
C GLY A 76 -8.19 -29.43 -10.50
N ILE A 77 -7.16 -28.90 -9.82
CA ILE A 77 -6.05 -29.69 -9.25
C ILE A 77 -6.45 -30.27 -7.89
N PHE A 78 -7.26 -29.53 -7.12
CA PHE A 78 -7.74 -29.95 -5.80
C PHE A 78 -9.23 -29.64 -5.64
N THR A 79 -9.93 -30.51 -4.90
CA THR A 79 -11.29 -30.24 -4.40
C THR A 79 -11.23 -29.41 -3.10
N GLU A 80 -12.29 -28.66 -2.78
CA GLU A 80 -12.34 -27.77 -1.60
C GLU A 80 -12.08 -28.51 -0.26
N ASP A 81 -12.30 -29.82 -0.24
CA ASP A 81 -12.17 -30.66 0.95
C ASP A 81 -10.75 -31.21 1.16
N GLU A 82 -9.93 -31.26 0.10
CA GLU A 82 -8.53 -31.70 0.17
C GLU A 82 -7.58 -30.60 0.67
N LEU A 83 -8.03 -29.35 0.64
CA LEU A 83 -7.24 -28.21 1.12
C LEU A 83 -7.14 -28.26 2.65
N PRO A 84 -5.92 -28.21 3.22
CA PRO A 84 -5.75 -28.18 4.66
C PRO A 84 -6.38 -26.91 5.26
N LYS A 85 -7.50 -27.08 5.96
CA LYS A 85 -8.23 -26.00 6.64
C LYS A 85 -7.52 -25.68 7.96
N TYR A 86 -6.62 -24.70 7.93
CA TYR A 86 -5.98 -24.20 9.16
C TYR A 86 -7.01 -23.47 10.02
N LYS A 87 -7.32 -24.00 11.21
CA LYS A 87 -8.17 -23.35 12.21
C LYS A 87 -7.35 -22.31 12.98
N VAL A 88 -7.08 -21.16 12.36
CA VAL A 88 -6.58 -20.00 13.11
C VAL A 88 -7.76 -19.44 13.90
N THR A 89 -7.65 -19.38 15.22
CA THR A 89 -8.68 -18.72 16.02
C THR A 89 -8.73 -17.23 15.63
N VAL A 90 -9.92 -16.64 15.60
CA VAL A 90 -10.08 -15.23 15.21
C VAL A 90 -9.23 -14.32 16.10
N GLU A 91 -9.09 -14.68 17.38
CA GLU A 91 -8.29 -13.96 18.36
C GLU A 91 -6.79 -13.97 18.02
N ASP A 92 -6.24 -15.12 17.65
CA ASP A 92 -4.82 -15.25 17.29
C ASP A 92 -4.53 -14.53 15.97
N GLY A 93 -5.45 -14.58 15.00
CA GLY A 93 -5.34 -13.79 13.78
C GLY A 93 -5.26 -12.29 14.05
N ILE A 94 -6.12 -11.77 14.92
CA ILE A 94 -6.11 -10.34 15.32
C ILE A 94 -4.81 -9.98 16.04
N ARG A 95 -4.32 -10.86 16.93
CA ARG A 95 -3.05 -10.65 17.65
C ARG A 95 -1.85 -10.60 16.70
N LEU A 96 -1.73 -11.59 15.81
CA LEU A 96 -0.64 -11.68 14.83
C LEU A 96 -0.62 -10.48 13.88
N ALA A 97 -1.78 -10.07 13.36
CA ALA A 97 -1.87 -8.92 12.46
C ALA A 97 -1.43 -7.61 13.14
N LYS A 98 -1.80 -7.43 14.41
CA LYS A 98 -1.37 -6.27 15.21
C LYS A 98 0.14 -6.27 15.46
N GLU A 99 0.71 -7.41 15.83
CA GLU A 99 2.15 -7.52 16.06
C GLU A 99 2.96 -7.33 14.78
N TYR A 100 2.53 -7.93 13.67
CA TYR A 100 3.16 -7.71 12.36
C TYR A 100 3.15 -6.23 11.97
N SER A 101 2.01 -5.56 12.12
CA SER A 101 1.89 -4.12 11.84
C SER A 101 2.81 -3.28 12.72
N ARG A 102 2.97 -3.65 14.00
CA ARG A 102 3.88 -2.97 14.95
C ARG A 102 5.34 -3.11 14.53
N VAL A 103 5.77 -4.33 14.21
CA VAL A 103 7.15 -4.62 13.75
C VAL A 103 7.45 -3.87 12.46
N LEU A 104 6.55 -3.94 11.48
CA LEU A 104 6.70 -3.26 10.20
C LEU A 104 6.86 -1.74 10.37
N MET A 105 6.06 -1.12 11.23
CA MET A 105 6.15 0.32 11.49
C MET A 105 7.42 0.70 12.26
N ARG A 106 7.93 -0.19 13.11
CA ARG A 106 9.22 0.02 13.80
C ARG A 106 10.36 0.01 12.79
N GLU A 107 10.42 -1.00 11.92
CA GLU A 107 11.43 -1.10 10.86
C GLU A 107 11.36 0.07 9.88
N HIS A 108 10.16 0.45 9.45
CA HIS A 108 9.99 1.57 8.54
C HIS A 108 10.50 2.88 9.14
N ARG A 109 10.22 3.14 10.42
CA ARG A 109 10.76 4.32 11.12
C ARG A 109 12.28 4.28 11.21
N ALA A 110 12.85 3.12 11.55
CA ALA A 110 14.30 2.96 11.62
C ALA A 110 14.97 3.22 10.25
N ARG A 111 14.43 2.64 9.17
CA ARG A 111 14.90 2.90 7.79
C ARG A 111 14.80 4.38 7.43
N ARG A 112 13.65 5.01 7.70
CA ARG A 112 13.43 6.43 7.41
C ARG A 112 14.44 7.33 8.13
N VAL A 113 14.74 7.06 9.40
CA VAL A 113 15.75 7.81 10.16
C VAL A 113 17.14 7.62 9.55
N ALA A 114 17.50 6.38 9.20
CA ALA A 114 18.79 6.09 8.57
C ALA A 114 18.93 6.80 7.21
N GLU A 115 17.89 6.78 6.36
CA GLU A 115 17.87 7.48 5.07
C GLU A 115 17.99 9.01 5.23
N ILE A 116 17.23 9.60 6.16
CA ILE A 116 17.30 11.04 6.44
C ILE A 116 18.72 11.42 6.89
N ASN A 117 19.31 10.64 7.79
CA ASN A 117 20.65 10.90 8.29
C ASN A 117 21.69 10.75 7.17
N LEU A 118 21.58 9.71 6.34
CA LEU A 118 22.45 9.52 5.17
C LEU A 118 22.37 10.72 4.22
N VAL A 119 21.17 11.22 3.93
CA VAL A 119 20.97 12.40 3.08
C VAL A 119 21.59 13.65 3.69
N LYS A 120 21.42 13.87 5.01
CA LYS A 120 22.01 15.01 5.72
C LYS A 120 23.54 14.96 5.67
N LEU A 121 24.13 13.80 5.97
CA LEU A 121 25.58 13.60 5.92
C LEU A 121 26.11 13.77 4.50
N ARG A 122 25.42 13.26 3.49
CA ARG A 122 25.79 13.46 2.08
C ARG A 122 25.82 14.94 1.71
N LYS A 123 24.84 15.73 2.15
CA LYS A 123 24.82 17.19 1.89
C LYS A 123 25.99 17.90 2.59
N ALA A 124 26.22 17.60 3.87
CA ALA A 124 27.33 18.16 4.63
C ALA A 124 28.69 17.81 3.99
N ALA A 125 28.84 16.57 3.50
CA ALA A 125 30.04 16.14 2.80
C ALA A 125 30.28 16.93 1.50
N ILE A 126 29.22 17.20 0.72
CA ILE A 126 29.33 18.02 -0.50
C ILE A 126 29.69 19.47 -0.17
N GLU A 127 29.17 20.02 0.93
CA GLU A 127 29.49 21.39 1.37
C GLU A 127 30.92 21.54 1.87
N ALA A 128 31.50 20.48 2.47
CA ALA A 128 32.87 20.47 2.94
C ALA A 128 33.93 20.37 1.81
N LEU A 129 33.52 20.10 0.56
CA LEU A 129 34.44 20.01 -0.58
C LEU A 129 34.91 21.41 -1.04
N PRO A 130 36.13 21.52 -1.60
CA PRO A 130 36.59 22.73 -2.26
C PRO A 130 35.74 23.05 -3.50
N GLU A 131 35.67 24.34 -3.86
CA GLU A 131 34.71 24.87 -4.85
C GLU A 131 34.78 24.21 -6.23
N ASN A 132 35.97 23.80 -6.65
CA ASN A 132 36.21 23.09 -7.92
C ASN A 132 35.51 21.72 -7.95
N LEU A 133 35.61 20.93 -6.87
CA LEU A 133 35.01 19.60 -6.77
C LEU A 133 33.52 19.65 -6.44
N ARG A 134 33.09 20.68 -5.71
CA ARG A 134 31.68 20.88 -5.34
C ARG A 134 30.79 21.06 -6.57
N LYS A 135 31.28 21.74 -7.62
CA LYS A 135 30.55 21.92 -8.89
C LYS A 135 30.30 20.58 -9.58
N GLY A 136 31.31 19.72 -9.69
CA GLY A 136 31.17 18.37 -10.28
C GLY A 136 30.30 17.43 -9.45
N ALA A 137 30.36 17.52 -8.10
CA ALA A 137 29.55 16.68 -7.22
C ALA A 137 28.05 17.03 -7.22
N LEU A 138 27.68 18.24 -7.66
CA LEU A 138 26.29 18.66 -7.79
C LEU A 138 25.62 18.05 -9.03
N GLU A 139 26.40 17.75 -10.06
CA GLU A 139 25.93 17.10 -11.27
C GLU A 139 25.55 15.64 -11.00
N ARG A 140 24.43 15.20 -11.61
CA ARG A 140 23.96 13.83 -11.45
C ARG A 140 24.78 12.91 -12.37
N ASP A 141 25.40 11.91 -11.77
CA ASP A 141 26.03 10.82 -12.54
C ASP A 141 24.96 10.03 -13.32
N LEU A 142 25.17 9.90 -14.63
CA LEU A 142 24.31 9.17 -15.57
C LEU A 142 24.90 7.83 -16.00
N THR A 143 26.05 7.44 -15.44
CA THR A 143 26.60 6.11 -15.70
C THR A 143 25.60 5.03 -15.26
N PRO A 144 25.29 4.05 -16.11
CA PRO A 144 24.37 2.99 -15.73
C PRO A 144 24.99 2.16 -14.62
N PHE A 145 24.16 1.69 -13.69
CA PHE A 145 24.62 0.74 -12.66
C PHE A 145 25.23 -0.50 -13.34
N PRO A 146 26.30 -1.08 -12.75
CA PRO A 146 26.94 -2.26 -13.32
C PRO A 146 25.93 -3.41 -13.39
N VAL A 147 25.91 -4.09 -14.55
CA VAL A 147 24.97 -5.17 -14.86
C VAL A 147 25.17 -6.39 -13.93
N ASN A 148 26.40 -6.62 -13.47
CA ASN A 148 26.77 -7.74 -12.59
C ASN A 148 26.57 -7.39 -11.10
N ARG A 149 25.35 -7.03 -10.71
CA ARG A 149 24.99 -6.92 -9.30
C ARG A 149 24.29 -8.20 -8.86
N ASP A 150 25.08 -9.12 -8.32
CA ASP A 150 24.56 -10.40 -7.84
C ASP A 150 23.53 -10.18 -6.73
N TRP A 151 22.40 -10.86 -6.85
CA TRP A 151 21.40 -10.91 -5.78
C TRP A 151 21.94 -11.75 -4.63
N LEU A 152 21.57 -11.37 -3.40
CA LEU A 152 21.82 -12.21 -2.24
C LEU A 152 21.03 -13.52 -2.39
N LEU A 153 21.73 -14.58 -2.80
CA LEU A 153 21.20 -15.93 -2.81
C LEU A 153 21.08 -16.42 -1.36
N LEU A 154 19.95 -17.06 -1.04
CA LEU A 154 19.69 -17.67 0.27
C LEU A 154 20.72 -18.74 0.64
N HIS A 155 21.39 -19.33 -0.36
CA HIS A 155 22.51 -20.22 -0.17
C HIS A 155 23.76 -19.65 -0.84
N LEU A 156 24.87 -19.69 -0.12
CA LEU A 156 26.18 -19.50 -0.73
C LEU A 156 26.40 -20.66 -1.70
N LEU A 157 26.38 -20.40 -3.01
CA LEU A 157 26.82 -21.36 -4.01
C LEU A 157 28.25 -21.77 -3.67
N LEU A 158 28.40 -23.00 -3.15
CA LEU A 158 29.69 -23.64 -2.95
C LEU A 158 30.42 -23.64 -4.30
N LYS A 159 31.52 -22.88 -4.37
CA LYS A 159 32.37 -22.76 -5.55
C LYS A 159 32.73 -24.17 -6.07
N GLY A 160 32.38 -24.46 -7.34
CA GLY A 160 33.11 -25.46 -8.13
C GLY A 160 32.38 -26.74 -8.58
N ILE A 161 31.06 -26.79 -8.68
CA ILE A 161 30.38 -27.94 -9.30
C ILE A 161 30.14 -27.60 -10.78
N TRP A 162 30.56 -28.51 -11.68
CA TRP A 162 30.55 -28.43 -13.17
C TRP A 162 31.85 -28.06 -13.91
N ARG A 163 33.03 -28.28 -13.31
CA ARG A 163 34.29 -28.49 -14.07
C ARG A 163 34.67 -29.98 -14.11
N ARG A 164 33.73 -30.85 -14.51
CA ARG A 164 33.94 -32.24 -14.98
C ARG A 164 32.58 -32.90 -15.23
N LEU A 165 32.13 -32.86 -16.48
CA LEU A 165 31.38 -33.90 -17.18
C LEU A 165 31.54 -33.61 -18.67
#